data_AF-A0A382LUL6-F1
#
_entry.id   AF-A0A382LUL6-F1
#
_cell.length_a   1.000
_cell.length_b   1.000
_cell.length_c   1.000
_cell.angle_alpha   90.00
_cell.angle_beta   90.00
_cell.angle_gamma   90.00
#
_symmetry.space_group_name_H-M   'P 1'
#
loop_
_entity.id
_entity.type
_entity.pdbx_description
1 polymer ?
#
loop_
_entity_poly.entity_id
_entity_poly.type
_entity_poly.pdbx_seq_one_letter_code
_entity_poly.pdbx_strand_id
1 'polypeptide(L)'
;IEVVPGKFYTVSYVAKNNTDEIVFGQAIPSVAPTDAALHFKKLECFCFVRQEFKPHEEVEMTLRFVIEPEMEERIKDVSLSYNFFKLDS
;
A
#
# COMPACT_ATOMS: atom_id res chain seq x y z
N ILE A 1 11.59 7.32 -0.98
CA ILE A 1 12.24 7.37 0.35
C ILE A 1 13.45 6.48 0.33
N GLU A 2 14.55 6.86 0.98
CA GLU A 2 15.69 5.95 1.15
C GLU A 2 15.38 4.98 2.30
N VAL A 3 15.72 3.71 2.10
CA VAL A 3 15.44 2.64 3.05
C VAL A 3 16.66 1.76 3.21
N VAL A 4 16.84 1.27 4.43
CA VAL A 4 17.86 0.29 4.82
C VAL A 4 17.15 -1.04 5.10
N PRO A 5 17.52 -2.13 4.41
CA PRO A 5 17.00 -3.46 4.68
C PRO A 5 17.10 -3.86 6.17
N GLY A 6 16.14 -4.62 6.66
CA GLY A 6 16.00 -5.02 8.06
C GLY A 6 15.41 -3.95 8.99
N LYS A 7 15.21 -2.71 8.51
CA LYS A 7 14.53 -1.67 9.29
C LYS A 7 13.06 -1.53 8.91
N PHE A 8 12.24 -1.19 9.90
CA PHE A 8 10.83 -0.89 9.70
C PHE A 8 10.64 0.55 9.26
N TYR A 9 9.76 0.73 8.28
CA TYR A 9 9.33 2.04 7.80
C TYR A 9 7.82 2.12 7.83
N THR A 10 7.32 3.33 8.09
CA THR A 10 5.89 3.65 8.06
C THR A 10 5.67 4.77 7.08
N VAL A 11 4.69 4.61 6.21
CA VAL A 11 4.24 5.63 5.26
C VAL A 11 2.72 5.76 5.36
N SER A 12 2.22 6.98 5.36
CA SER A 12 0.78 7.27 5.40
C SER A 12 0.32 7.76 4.04
N TYR A 13 -0.81 7.22 3.59
CA TYR A 13 -1.55 7.70 2.42
C TYR A 13 -2.90 8.24 2.87
N VAL A 14 -3.46 9.20 2.15
CA VAL A 14 -4.83 9.68 2.38
C VAL A 14 -5.67 9.28 1.18
N ALA A 15 -6.72 8.51 1.44
CA ALA A 15 -7.74 8.18 0.45
C ALA A 15 -8.99 9.03 0.73
N LYS A 16 -9.49 9.71 -0.30
CA LYS A 16 -10.68 10.55 -0.21
C LYS A 16 -11.74 10.12 -1.21
N ASN A 17 -12.98 9.97 -0.75
CA ASN A 17 -14.11 9.89 -1.65
C ASN A 17 -14.50 11.29 -2.14
N ASN A 18 -14.33 11.55 -3.43
CA ASN A 18 -14.68 12.85 -4.02
C ASN A 18 -16.11 12.91 -4.60
N THR A 19 -16.95 11.91 -4.32
CA THR A 19 -18.33 11.84 -4.80
C THR A 19 -19.32 12.19 -3.69
N ASP A 20 -20.58 12.39 -4.08
CA ASP A 20 -21.70 12.61 -3.17
C ASP A 20 -22.40 11.30 -2.75
N GLU A 21 -21.82 10.15 -3.11
CA GLU A 21 -22.39 8.82 -2.86
C GLU A 21 -21.47 7.98 -1.98
N ILE A 22 -22.02 6.93 -1.35
CA ILE A 22 -21.20 5.93 -0.66
C ILE A 22 -20.42 5.12 -1.71
N VAL A 23 -19.10 5.04 -1.54
CA VAL A 23 -18.21 4.29 -2.43
C VAL A 23 -17.61 3.14 -1.66
N PHE A 24 -17.71 1.93 -2.21
CA PHE A 24 -16.94 0.79 -1.75
C PHE A 24 -15.66 0.69 -2.56
N GLY A 25 -14.52 0.78 -1.88
CA GLY A 25 -13.20 0.75 -2.50
C GLY A 25 -12.38 -0.43 -2.00
N GLN A 26 -11.53 -0.96 -2.87
CA GLN A 26 -10.47 -1.87 -2.48
C GLN A 26 -9.14 -1.45 -3.10
N ALA A 27 -8.11 -1.31 -2.26
CA ALA A 27 -6.76 -1.00 -2.68
C ALA A 27 -5.96 -2.29 -2.88
N ILE A 28 -5.61 -2.61 -4.12
CA ILE A 28 -4.78 -3.76 -4.46
C ILE A 28 -3.32 -3.30 -4.61
N PRO A 29 -2.40 -3.82 -3.79
CA PRO A 29 -0.99 -3.48 -3.92
C PRO A 29 -0.32 -4.21 -5.07
N SER A 30 0.72 -3.59 -5.63
CA SER A 30 1.71 -4.22 -6.50
C SER A 30 3.12 -3.77 -6.12
N VAL A 31 4.08 -4.68 -6.11
CA VAL A 31 5.50 -4.40 -5.81
C VAL A 31 6.34 -4.82 -7.01
N ALA A 32 7.24 -3.95 -7.44
CA ALA A 32 8.20 -4.20 -8.51
C ALA A 32 9.61 -3.75 -8.11
N PRO A 33 10.67 -4.41 -8.59
CA PRO A 33 10.66 -5.64 -9.40
C PRO A 33 10.20 -6.88 -8.61
N THR A 34 9.85 -7.97 -9.31
CA THR A 34 9.35 -9.21 -8.68
C THR A 34 10.30 -9.77 -7.63
N ASP A 35 11.61 -9.71 -7.89
CA ASP A 35 12.63 -10.20 -6.96
C ASP A 35 12.58 -9.41 -5.64
N ALA A 36 12.35 -8.09 -5.71
CA ALA A 36 12.14 -7.26 -4.52
C ALA A 36 10.82 -7.58 -3.81
N ALA A 37 9.77 -7.94 -4.56
CA ALA A 37 8.46 -8.26 -4.01
C ALA A 37 8.50 -9.47 -3.07
N LEU A 38 9.40 -10.43 -3.30
CA LEU A 38 9.59 -11.60 -2.43
C LEU A 38 10.09 -11.21 -1.03
N HIS A 39 10.93 -10.16 -0.97
CA HIS A 39 11.57 -9.64 0.24
C HIS A 39 10.83 -8.48 0.90
N PHE A 40 9.81 -7.92 0.23
CA PHE A 40 9.03 -6.81 0.75
C PHE A 40 7.89 -7.34 1.63
N LYS A 41 8.01 -7.20 2.96
CA LYS A 41 6.97 -7.62 3.91
C LYS A 41 6.13 -6.44 4.35
N LYS A 42 4.81 -6.56 4.14
CA LYS A 42 3.79 -5.62 4.64
C LYS A 42 3.26 -6.16 5.96
N LEU A 43 3.38 -5.39 7.02
CA LEU A 43 3.05 -5.82 8.38
C LEU A 43 1.63 -5.42 8.77
N GLU A 44 1.20 -4.25 8.34
CA GLU A 44 -0.15 -3.75 8.57
C GLU A 44 -0.76 -3.43 7.21
N CYS A 45 -1.79 -4.19 6.85
CA CYS A 45 -2.35 -4.21 5.52
C CYS A 45 -3.84 -3.86 5.62
N PHE A 46 -4.18 -2.60 5.34
CA PHE A 46 -5.56 -2.23 4.96
C PHE A 46 -6.00 -2.87 3.64
N CYS A 47 -5.06 -3.48 2.90
CA CYS A 47 -5.15 -3.73 1.46
C CYS A 47 -5.97 -4.96 1.07
N PHE A 48 -6.76 -5.51 1.99
CA PHE A 48 -7.63 -6.65 1.71
C PHE A 48 -9.06 -6.47 2.21
N VAL A 49 -9.38 -5.33 2.83
CA VAL A 49 -10.72 -5.10 3.38
C VAL A 49 -11.48 -4.17 2.43
N ARG A 50 -12.69 -4.57 2.06
CA ARG A 50 -13.68 -3.68 1.42
C ARG A 50 -13.87 -2.49 2.36
N GLN A 51 -13.42 -1.31 1.94
CA GLN A 51 -13.63 -0.08 2.70
C GLN A 51 -14.86 0.63 2.18
N GLU A 52 -15.73 1.00 3.11
CA GLU A 52 -16.82 1.93 2.88
C GLU A 52 -16.27 3.35 3.04
N PHE A 53 -16.51 4.19 2.04
CA PHE A 53 -16.23 5.62 2.13
C PHE A 53 -17.55 6.38 1.97
N LYS A 54 -17.90 7.18 2.98
CA LYS A 54 -19.02 8.13 2.90
C LYS A 54 -18.69 9.27 1.93
N PRO A 55 -19.71 10.03 1.48
CA PRO A 55 -19.48 11.23 0.68
C PRO A 55 -18.44 12.15 1.34
N HIS A 56 -17.42 12.55 0.57
CA HIS A 56 -16.33 13.44 1.03
C HIS A 56 -15.48 12.93 2.20
N GLU A 57 -15.61 11.66 2.59
CA GLU A 57 -14.83 11.08 3.68
C GLU A 57 -13.37 10.89 3.28
N GLU A 58 -12.48 11.21 4.23
CA GLU A 58 -11.04 11.01 4.14
C GLU A 58 -10.62 9.94 5.15
N VAL A 59 -9.87 8.95 4.67
CA VAL A 59 -9.32 7.86 5.49
C VAL A 59 -7.81 7.87 5.36
N GLU A 60 -7.12 7.90 6.50
CA GLU A 60 -5.68 7.70 6.55
C GLU A 60 -5.36 6.20 6.48
N MET A 61 -4.55 5.83 5.50
CA MET A 61 -4.10 4.48 5.25
C MET A 61 -2.60 4.37 5.55
N THR A 62 -2.31 3.99 6.78
CA THR A 62 -0.95 3.77 7.24
C THR A 62 -0.46 2.41 6.78
N LEU A 63 0.68 2.39 6.09
CA LEU A 63 1.39 1.19 5.70
C LEU A 63 2.69 1.10 6.48
N ARG A 64 2.86 -0.02 7.19
CA ARG A 64 4.12 -0.38 7.80
C ARG A 64 4.76 -1.55 7.05
N PHE A 65 6.03 -1.39 6.69
CA PHE A 65 6.75 -2.39 5.91
C PHE A 65 8.20 -2.56 6.35
N VAL A 66 8.81 -3.66 5.92
CA VAL A 66 10.23 -3.96 6.04
C VAL A 66 10.70 -4.64 4.75
N ILE A 67 11.92 -4.34 4.32
CA ILE A 67 12.61 -5.08 3.26
C ILE A 67 13.56 -6.05 3.96
N GLU A 68 13.45 -7.33 3.66
CA GLU A 68 14.33 -8.36 4.25
C GLU A 68 15.81 -8.11 3.87
N PRO A 69 16.75 -8.29 4.82
CA PRO A 69 18.17 -8.05 4.59
C PRO A 69 18.80 -9.00 3.56
N GLU A 70 18.16 -10.13 3.26
CA GLU A 70 18.58 -11.09 2.24
C GLU A 70 18.34 -10.60 0.81
N MET A 71 17.71 -9.44 0.59
CA MET A 71 17.49 -8.87 -0.74
C MET A 71 18.83 -8.58 -1.44
N GLU A 72 18.94 -8.98 -2.71
CA GLU A 72 20.17 -8.78 -3.49
C GLU A 72 20.54 -7.29 -3.60
N GLU A 73 21.82 -6.96 -3.35
CA GLU A 73 22.35 -5.58 -3.38
C GLU A 73 22.24 -4.90 -4.76
N ARG A 74 21.99 -5.67 -5.82
CA ARG A 74 21.79 -5.13 -7.18
C ARG A 74 20.44 -4.45 -7.37
N ILE A 75 19.47 -4.70 -6.51
CA ILE A 75 18.17 -4.03 -6.53
C ILE A 75 18.30 -2.71 -5.78
N LYS A 76 18.39 -1.60 -6.54
CA LYS A 76 18.52 -0.25 -5.97
C LYS A 76 17.20 0.45 -5.72
N ASP A 77 16.17 0.08 -6.50
CA ASP A 77 14.88 0.73 -6.49
C ASP A 77 13.77 -0.31 -6.33
N VAL A 78 12.84 -0.01 -5.42
CA VAL A 78 11.64 -0.80 -5.18
C VAL A 78 10.43 0.11 -5.30
N SER A 79 9.52 -0.23 -6.20
CA SER A 79 8.28 0.50 -6.41
C SER A 79 7.14 -0.26 -5.76
N LEU A 80 6.46 0.39 -4.82
CA LEU A 80 5.18 -0.05 -4.29
C LEU A 80 4.09 0.85 -4.87
N SER A 81 3.13 0.26 -5.57
CA SER A 81 1.98 0.94 -6.13
C SER A 81 0.69 0.36 -5.56
N TYR A 82 -0.32 1.20 -5.39
CA TYR A 82 -1.67 0.80 -5.03
C TYR A 82 -2.64 1.15 -6.14
N ASN A 83 -3.33 0.14 -6.66
CA ASN A 83 -4.44 0.36 -7.58
C ASN A 83 -5.74 0.31 -6.79
N PHE A 84 -6.48 1.41 -6.81
CA PHE A 84 -7.78 1.50 -6.17
C PHE A 84 -8.88 1.12 -7.15
N PHE A 85 -9.69 0.13 -6.78
CA PHE A 85 -10.84 -0.29 -7.55
C PHE A 85 -12.11 0.09 -6.81
N LYS A 86 -13.04 0.73 -7.52
CA LYS A 86 -14.42 0.84 -7.07
C LYS A 86 -15.04 -0.55 -7.18
N LEU A 87 -15.60 -1.05 -6.09
CA LEU A 87 -16.39 -2.25 -6.08
C LEU A 87 -17.83 -1.88 -6.39
N ASP A 88 -18.40 -2.49 -7.42
CA ASP A 88 -19.83 -2.40 -7.66
C ASP A 88 -20.58 -3.10 -6.52
N SER A 89 -21.70 -2.51 -6.10
CA SER A 89 -22.48 -2.98 -4.94
C SER A 89 -23.27 -4.24 -5.25
#